data_AF-F0TFG8-F1
#
_entry.id   AF-F0TFG8-F1
#
_cell.length_a   1.000
_cell.length_b   1.000
_cell.length_c   1.000
_cell.angle_alpha   90.00
_cell.angle_beta   90.00
_cell.angle_gamma   90.00
#
_symmetry.space_group_name_H-M   'P 1'
#
loop_
_entity.id
_entity.type
_entity.pdbx_description
1 polymer ?
#
loop_
_entity_poly.entity_id
_entity_poly.type
_entity_poly.pdbx_seq_one_letter_code
_entity_poly.pdbx_strand_id
1 'polypeptide(L)' 'MKKDKEKSLTSEEKVRPNEENLLDFEHKTNNTHIPMKNWSRVIIETDEKQSKVLAIVTNNDFELADGLRVRLSPIPND' A
#
# COMPACT_ATOMS: atom_id res chain seq x y z
N MET A 1 26.45 -13.73 40.12
CA MET A 1 25.70 -14.38 39.03
C MET A 1 24.24 -13.97 39.14
N LYS A 2 23.75 -13.24 38.14
CA LYS A 2 22.38 -13.22 37.58
C LYS A 2 22.39 -12.09 36.55
N LYS A 3 22.64 -12.49 35.30
CA LYS A 3 22.50 -11.65 34.11
C LYS A 3 21.01 -11.66 33.78
N ASP A 4 20.28 -10.61 34.13
CA ASP A 4 19.01 -10.36 33.48
C ASP A 4 19.32 -9.57 32.21
N LYS A 5 19.40 -10.32 31.11
CA LYS A 5 19.42 -9.77 29.76
C LYS A 5 18.12 -9.01 29.57
N GLU A 6 18.18 -7.69 29.71
CA GLU A 6 17.26 -6.80 29.03
C GLU A 6 17.42 -7.10 27.53
N LYS A 7 16.47 -7.86 27.00
CA LYS A 7 16.45 -8.27 25.60
C LYS A 7 16.07 -7.03 24.81
N SER A 8 17.08 -6.22 24.49
CA SER A 8 17.05 -5.19 23.45
C SER A 8 16.32 -5.78 22.23
N LEU A 9 15.05 -5.40 22.04
CA LEU A 9 14.36 -5.70 20.81
C LEU A 9 15.14 -5.00 19.70
N THR A 10 15.63 -5.81 18.77
CA THR A 10 16.34 -5.37 17.58
C THR A 10 15.43 -4.48 16.76
N SER A 11 16.05 -3.49 16.12
CA SER A 11 15.48 -2.44 15.26
C SER A 11 14.82 -2.94 13.97
N GLU A 12 14.24 -4.14 13.98
CA GLU A 12 13.59 -4.76 12.84
C GLU A 12 12.06 -4.52 12.94
N GLU A 13 11.62 -3.59 12.10
CA GLU A 13 10.26 -3.44 11.59
C GLU A 13 9.18 -2.89 12.53
N LYS A 14 9.36 -1.63 12.95
CA LYS A 14 8.21 -0.78 13.25
C LYS A 14 7.58 -0.41 11.90
N VAL A 15 6.62 -1.22 11.44
CA VAL A 15 5.83 -0.96 10.21
C VAL A 15 5.38 0.49 10.24
N ARG A 16 5.70 1.23 9.17
CA ARG A 16 5.30 2.64 9.12
C ARG A 16 3.77 2.70 9.04
N PRO A 17 3.10 3.67 9.69
CA PRO A 17 1.64 3.75 9.68
C PRO A 17 1.01 3.66 8.28
N ASN A 18 1.72 4.17 7.26
CA ASN A 18 1.26 4.16 5.88
C ASN A 18 1.47 2.82 5.16
N GLU A 19 2.40 1.97 5.61
CA GLU A 19 2.56 0.60 5.12
C GLU A 19 1.43 -0.31 5.65
N GLU A 20 0.99 -0.10 6.90
CA GLU A 20 -0.18 -0.80 7.45
C GLU A 20 -1.46 -0.43 6.69
N ASN A 21 -1.67 0.87 6.41
CA ASN A 21 -2.81 1.34 5.61
C ASN A 21 -2.82 0.74 4.20
N LEU A 22 -1.66 0.68 3.53
CA LEU A 22 -1.53 0.07 2.21
C LEU A 22 -1.91 -1.42 2.21
N LEU A 23 -1.41 -2.17 3.20
CA LEU A 23 -1.71 -3.60 3.33
C LEU A 23 -3.21 -3.83 3.57
N ASP A 24 -3.79 -3.06 4.49
CA ASP A 24 -5.22 -3.08 4.78
C ASP A 24 -6.06 -2.74 3.54
N PHE A 25 -5.64 -1.72 2.79
CA PHE A 25 -6.32 -1.28 1.58
C PHE A 25 -6.19 -2.31 0.45
N GLU A 26 -5.06 -2.99 0.33
CA GLU A 26 -4.88 -4.11 -0.60
C GLU A 26 -5.91 -5.22 -0.34
N HIS A 27 -6.02 -5.65 0.91
CA HIS A 27 -6.97 -6.68 1.31
C HIS A 27 -8.42 -6.24 1.08
N LYS A 28 -8.77 -5.00 1.45
CA LYS A 28 -10.12 -4.44 1.26
C LYS A 28 -10.52 -4.38 -0.22
N THR A 29 -9.56 -4.10 -1.10
CA THR A 29 -9.82 -3.87 -2.53
C THR A 29 -9.69 -5.11 -3.41
N ASN A 30 -9.29 -6.26 -2.86
CA ASN A 30 -9.17 -7.52 -3.62
C ASN A 30 -10.47 -7.94 -4.32
N ASN A 31 -11.62 -7.56 -3.76
CA ASN A 31 -12.94 -7.86 -4.30
C ASN A 31 -13.66 -6.60 -4.81
N THR A 32 -12.95 -5.53 -5.14
CA THR A 32 -13.57 -4.35 -5.76
C THR A 32 -13.96 -4.69 -7.20
N HIS A 33 -15.26 -4.63 -7.47
CA HIS A 33 -15.84 -4.90 -8.80
C HIS A 33 -16.33 -3.62 -9.49
N ILE A 34 -16.18 -2.45 -8.84
CA ILE A 34 -16.52 -1.16 -9.45
C ILE A 34 -15.49 -0.91 -10.56
N PRO A 35 -15.90 -0.93 -11.83
CA PRO A 35 -14.97 -0.80 -12.94
C PRO A 35 -14.56 0.67 -13.08
N MET A 36 -13.24 0.90 -13.13
CA MET A 36 -12.66 1.88 -14.04
C MET A 36 -12.84 1.37 -15.48
N LYS A 37 -12.62 2.21 -16.51
CA LYS A 37 -12.72 1.81 -17.92
C LYS A 37 -11.85 0.56 -18.21
N ASN A 38 -12.46 -0.64 -18.22
CA ASN A 38 -11.83 -1.97 -18.40
C ASN A 38 -10.96 -2.51 -17.25
N TRP A 39 -10.81 -1.80 -16.12
CA TRP A 39 -10.00 -2.24 -14.98
C TRP A 39 -10.74 -1.97 -13.69
N SER A 40 -10.67 -2.83 -12.66
CA SER A 40 -11.26 -2.51 -11.35
C SER A 40 -10.25 -1.92 -10.36
N ARG A 41 -8.95 -2.18 -10.57
CA ARG A 41 -7.86 -1.83 -9.66
C ARG A 41 -6.52 -1.75 -10.39
N VAL A 42 -5.66 -0.84 -9.95
CA VAL A 42 -4.24 -0.73 -10.34
C VAL A 42 -3.38 -0.84 -9.10
N ILE A 43 -2.38 -1.72 -9.12
CA ILE A 43 -1.36 -1.85 -8.07
C ILE A 43 -0.03 -1.42 -8.67
N ILE A 44 0.67 -0.53 -7.99
CA ILE A 44 2.00 -0.04 -8.36
C ILE A 44 2.98 -0.64 -7.36
N GLU A 45 3.98 -1.37 -7.84
CA GLU A 45 4.99 -2.03 -7.01
C GLU A 45 6.42 -1.83 -7.57
N THR A 46 7.43 -2.06 -6.73
CA THR A 46 8.83 -2.11 -7.16
C THR A 46 9.11 -3.41 -7.93
N ASP A 47 10.01 -3.38 -8.92
CA ASP A 47 10.37 -4.57 -9.71
C ASP A 47 11.46 -5.45 -9.06
N GLU A 48 11.84 -5.14 -7.83
CA GLU A 48 12.87 -5.85 -7.09
C GLU A 48 12.35 -7.22 -6.63
N LYS A 49 13.26 -8.17 -6.32
CA LYS A 49 12.90 -9.56 -5.99
C LYS A 49 11.91 -9.69 -4.83
N GLN A 50 11.90 -8.72 -3.92
CA GLN A 50 10.88 -8.57 -2.89
C GLN A 50 10.08 -7.32 -3.25
N SER A 51 9.06 -7.49 -4.10
CA SER A 51 8.27 -6.34 -4.56
C SER A 51 7.60 -5.67 -3.38
N LYS A 52 7.59 -4.34 -3.40
CA LYS A 52 6.93 -3.50 -2.40
C LYS A 52 5.82 -2.75 -3.07
N VAL A 53 4.61 -2.87 -2.52
CA VAL A 53 3.47 -2.07 -2.96
C VAL A 53 3.72 -0.62 -2.60
N LEU A 54 3.65 0.24 -3.62
CA LEU A 54 3.86 1.68 -3.53
C LEU A 54 2.54 2.44 -3.58
N ALA A 55 1.55 1.94 -4.32
CA ALA A 55 0.22 2.52 -4.35
C ALA A 55 -0.82 1.53 -4.86
N ILE A 56 -2.05 1.73 -4.42
CA ILE A 56 -3.22 1.01 -4.92
C ILE A 56 -4.27 2.04 -5.30
N VAL A 57 -4.77 1.94 -6.54
CA VAL A 57 -5.77 2.86 -7.09
C VAL A 57 -7.00 2.06 -7.49
N THR A 58 -8.16 2.52 -7.03
CA THR A 58 -9.48 2.01 -7.43
C THR A 58 -10.27 3.13 -8.12
N ASN A 59 -11.46 2.81 -8.61
CA ASN A 59 -12.33 3.81 -9.22
C ASN A 59 -12.72 4.96 -8.27
N ASN A 60 -12.78 4.70 -6.96
CA ASN A 60 -13.35 5.65 -5.98
C ASN A 60 -12.32 6.18 -4.99
N ASP A 61 -11.16 5.53 -4.86
CA ASP A 61 -10.21 5.80 -3.78
C ASP A 61 -8.79 5.30 -4.12
N PHE A 62 -7.79 5.77 -3.37
CA PHE A 62 -6.40 5.35 -3.49
C PHE A 62 -5.66 5.38 -2.15
N GLU A 63 -4.69 4.49 -1.98
CA GLU A 63 -3.73 4.49 -0.87
C GLU A 63 -2.30 4.48 -1.43
N LEU A 64 -1.36 5.13 -0.73
CA LEU A 64 0.02 5.29 -1.22
C LEU A 64 1.08 5.25 -0.11
N ALA A 65 2.29 4.83 -0.48
CA ALA A 65 3.46 4.89 0.38
C ALA A 65 3.96 6.34 0.54
N ASP A 66 4.70 6.58 1.61
CA ASP A 66 5.27 7.89 1.93
C ASP A 66 6.10 8.48 0.78
N GLY A 67 5.92 9.78 0.55
CA GLY A 67 6.68 10.53 -0.47
C GLY A 67 6.15 10.38 -1.90
N LEU A 68 5.06 9.64 -2.10
CA LEU A 68 4.40 9.52 -3.40
C LEU A 68 3.21 10.48 -3.51
N ARG A 69 2.75 10.68 -4.74
CA ARG A 69 1.52 11.42 -5.03
C ARG A 69 0.82 10.80 -6.23
N VAL A 70 -0.47 10.48 -6.07
CA VAL A 70 -1.33 10.05 -7.17
C VAL A 70 -2.13 11.26 -7.68
N ARG A 71 -2.32 11.36 -9.00
CA ARG A 71 -3.20 12.35 -9.65
C ARG A 71 -4.09 11.62 -10.65
N LEU A 72 -5.39 11.66 -10.43
CA LEU A 72 -6.39 11.13 -11.36
C LEU A 72 -6.76 12.23 -12.36
N SER A 73 -6.71 11.91 -13.65
CA SER A 73 -7.23 12.77 -14.72
C SER A 73 -8.55 12.18 -15.20
N PRO A 74 -9.71 12.77 -14.86
CA PRO A 74 -10.98 12.27 -15.33
C PRO A 74 -11.08 12.38 -16.86
N ILE A 75 -11.81 11.46 -17.48
CA ILE A 75 -12.21 11.60 -18.88
C ILE A 75 -13.32 12.67 -18.92
N PRO A 76 -13.20 13.71 -19.75
CA PRO A 76 -14.31 14.65 -19.97
C PRO A 76 -15.55 13.87 -20.43
N ASN A 77 -16.72 14.13 -19.83
CA ASN A 77 -17.96 13.59 -20.37
C ASN A 77 -18.21 14.28 -21.73
N ASP A 78 -18.36 13.49 -22.80
CA ASP A 78 -18.92 13.96 -24.08
C ASP A 78 -20.42 14.24 -23.95
#